data_AF-A0A5K7ZZL2-F1
#
_entry.id   AF-A0A5K7ZZL2-F1
#
_cell.length_a   1.000
_cell.length_b   1.000
_cell.length_c   1.000
_cell.angle_alpha   90.00
_cell.angle_beta   90.00
_cell.angle_gamma   90.00
#
_symmetry.space_group_name_H-M   'P 1'
#
loop_
_entity.id
_entity.type
_entity.pdbx_description
1 polymer ?
#
loop_
_entity_poly.entity_id
_entity_poly.type
_entity_poly.pdbx_seq_one_letter_code
_entity_poly.pdbx_strand_id
1 'polypeptide(L)'
;MKTAILLGIGCLWMAIPTALHALTAQEILLLKQNGVSEKTIQMMLESEIEATRSVQAKNRAMGIQTITRPNGQPAIVYSTGNGEDEARKAHEHQKEQQAWEMLRHLIVDTRRDSVESSTE
;
A
#
# COMPACT_ATOMS: atom_id res chain seq x y z
N MET A 1 51.46 18.40 -0.22
CA MET A 1 50.91 17.30 -1.04
C MET A 1 50.28 16.18 -0.17
N LYS A 2 49.53 16.53 0.89
CA LYS A 2 48.93 15.55 1.82
C LYS A 2 47.40 15.67 1.94
N THR A 3 46.81 16.74 1.41
CA THR A 3 45.36 16.99 1.43
C THR A 3 44.63 16.40 0.21
N ALA A 4 45.34 16.10 -0.87
CA ALA A 4 44.76 15.48 -2.07
C ALA A 4 44.45 13.99 -1.90
N ILE A 5 45.08 13.30 -0.94
CA ILE A 5 44.87 11.85 -0.70
C ILE A 5 43.64 11.60 0.20
N LEU A 6 43.27 12.57 1.06
CA LEU A 6 42.10 12.44 1.94
C LEU A 6 40.75 12.57 1.21
N LEU A 7 40.75 13.13 0.00
CA LEU A 7 39.53 13.28 -0.82
C LEU A 7 39.14 12.00 -1.57
N GLY A 8 40.08 11.06 -1.75
CA GLY A 8 39.83 9.80 -2.47
C GLY A 8 39.13 8.72 -1.64
N ILE A 9 39.25 8.77 -0.31
CA ILE A 9 38.73 7.72 0.59
C ILE A 9 37.27 7.99 1.03
N GLY A 10 36.83 9.25 0.99
CA GLY A 10 35.46 9.62 1.36
C GLY A 10 34.39 9.23 0.31
N CYS A 11 34.75 9.20 -0.98
CA CYS A 11 33.79 8.91 -2.05
C CYS A 11 33.45 7.43 -2.20
N LEU A 12 34.26 6.51 -1.65
CA LEU A 12 34.05 5.07 -1.86
C LEU A 12 32.88 4.49 -1.03
N TRP A 13 32.43 5.20 0.01
CA TRP A 13 31.30 4.77 0.83
C TRP A 13 29.94 5.31 0.34
N MET A 14 29.93 6.16 -0.70
CA MET A 14 28.72 6.84 -1.17
C MET A 14 27.97 6.09 -2.28
N ALA A 15 28.45 4.88 -2.65
CA ALA A 15 27.89 4.07 -3.73
C ALA A 15 27.22 2.79 -3.23
N ILE A 16 26.49 2.85 -2.11
CA ILE A 16 25.55 1.79 -1.75
C ILE A 16 24.24 2.13 -2.45
N PRO A 17 23.89 1.45 -3.57
CA PRO A 17 22.56 1.60 -4.14
C PRO A 17 21.56 1.09 -3.10
N THR A 18 20.76 1.98 -2.53
CA THR A 18 19.56 1.61 -1.77
C THR A 18 18.51 1.11 -2.77
N ALA A 19 18.76 -0.06 -3.35
CA ALA A 19 17.78 -0.78 -4.15
C ALA A 19 16.78 -1.43 -3.18
N LEU A 20 15.91 -0.61 -2.60
CA LEU A 20 14.67 -1.03 -1.97
C LEU A 20 13.66 -1.29 -3.10
N HIS A 21 13.83 -2.40 -3.82
CA HIS A 21 12.88 -2.83 -4.84
C HIS A 21 12.26 -4.15 -4.38
N ALA A 22 10.94 -4.14 -4.21
CA ALA A 22 10.16 -5.30 -3.82
C ALA A 22 10.45 -6.47 -4.77
N LEU A 23 10.69 -7.65 -4.20
CA LEU A 23 11.10 -8.83 -4.96
C LEU A 23 10.05 -9.20 -6.01
N THR A 24 10.41 -9.02 -7.28
CA THR A 24 9.51 -9.27 -8.40
C THR A 24 9.44 -10.76 -8.77
N ALA A 25 8.35 -11.19 -9.43
CA ALA A 25 8.22 -12.58 -9.90
C ALA A 25 9.39 -13.03 -10.81
N GLN A 26 9.97 -12.08 -11.55
CA GLN A 26 11.11 -12.33 -12.42
C GLN A 26 12.41 -12.53 -11.62
N GLU A 27 12.60 -11.79 -10.52
CA GLU A 27 13.72 -12.02 -9.60
C GLU A 27 13.59 -13.33 -8.83
N ILE A 28 12.38 -13.73 -8.44
CA ILE A 28 12.15 -15.05 -7.81
C ILE A 28 12.61 -16.18 -8.74
N LEU A 29 12.27 -16.08 -10.03
CA LEU A 29 12.63 -17.07 -11.03
C LEU A 29 14.14 -17.10 -11.27
N LEU A 30 14.79 -15.92 -11.30
CA LEU A 30 16.25 -15.82 -11.37
C LEU A 30 16.94 -16.39 -10.13
N LEU A 31 16.46 -16.12 -8.92
CA LEU A 31 17.02 -16.67 -7.68
C LEU A 31 16.95 -18.19 -7.69
N LYS A 32 15.81 -18.75 -8.12
CA LYS A 32 15.63 -20.20 -8.27
C LYS A 32 16.59 -20.79 -9.31
N GLN A 33 16.77 -20.13 -10.45
CA GLN A 33 17.73 -20.54 -11.49
C GLN A 33 19.19 -20.47 -11.01
N ASN A 34 19.51 -19.52 -10.13
CA ASN A 34 20.84 -19.38 -9.51
C ASN A 34 21.04 -20.33 -8.31
N GLY A 35 20.11 -21.25 -8.06
CA GLY A 35 20.24 -22.28 -7.04
C GLY A 35 19.87 -21.83 -5.62
N VAL A 36 19.22 -20.67 -5.46
CA VAL A 36 18.68 -20.26 -4.16
C VAL A 36 17.50 -21.15 -3.80
N SER A 37 17.49 -21.65 -2.57
CA SER A 37 16.43 -22.55 -2.10
C SER A 37 15.09 -21.83 -2.02
N GLU A 38 14.01 -22.54 -2.34
CA GLU A 38 12.64 -22.02 -2.25
C GLU A 38 12.33 -21.50 -0.84
N LYS A 39 12.78 -22.22 0.20
CA LYS A 39 12.64 -21.80 1.60
C LYS A 39 13.29 -20.45 1.88
N THR A 40 14.46 -20.19 1.28
CA THR A 40 15.16 -18.91 1.41
C THR A 40 14.40 -17.78 0.73
N ILE A 41 13.88 -18.03 -0.47
CA ILE A 41 13.06 -17.05 -1.21
C ILE A 41 11.80 -16.71 -0.40
N GLN A 42 11.14 -17.72 0.17
CA GLN A 42 9.96 -17.52 1.01
C GLN A 42 10.26 -16.64 2.24
N MET A 43 11.33 -16.94 2.98
CA MET A 43 11.73 -16.11 4.14
C MET A 43 12.01 -14.66 3.74
N MET A 44 12.64 -14.45 2.57
CA MET A 44 12.94 -13.11 2.07
C MET A 44 11.65 -12.35 1.74
N LEU A 45 10.69 -13.01 1.10
CA LEU A 45 9.39 -12.42 0.78
C LEU A 45 8.58 -12.09 2.04
N GLU A 46 8.57 -12.98 3.03
CA GLU A 46 7.91 -12.75 4.32
C GLU A 46 8.50 -11.52 5.03
N SER A 47 9.83 -11.37 5.02
CA SER A 47 10.51 -10.21 5.61
C SER A 47 10.14 -8.88 4.92
N GLU A 48 10.01 -8.90 3.58
CA GLU A 48 9.63 -7.73 2.79
C GLU A 48 8.16 -7.32 3.06
N ILE A 49 7.28 -8.32 3.18
CA ILE A 49 5.86 -8.13 3.54
C ILE A 49 5.75 -7.54 4.94
N GLU A 50 6.51 -8.06 5.91
CA GLU A 50 6.51 -7.57 7.29
C GLU A 50 7.07 -6.15 7.38
N ALA A 51 8.17 -5.85 6.69
CA ALA A 51 8.73 -4.50 6.59
C ALA A 51 7.70 -3.52 6.01
N THR A 52 7.03 -3.88 4.92
CA THR A 52 5.98 -3.06 4.30
C THR A 52 4.80 -2.83 5.24
N ARG A 53 4.33 -3.87 5.94
CA ARG A 53 3.26 -3.77 6.94
C ARG A 53 3.66 -2.86 8.09
N SER A 54 4.91 -2.92 8.56
CA SER A 54 5.41 -2.06 9.63
C SER A 54 5.42 -0.59 9.23
N VAL A 55 5.80 -0.28 7.98
CA VAL A 55 5.79 1.08 7.43
C VAL A 55 4.35 1.59 7.28
N GLN A 56 3.44 0.76 6.76
CA GLN A 56 2.02 1.11 6.68
C GLN A 56 1.40 1.32 8.07
N ALA A 57 1.70 0.47 9.04
CA ALA A 57 1.23 0.61 10.41
C ALA A 57 1.76 1.89 11.07
N LYS A 58 3.04 2.24 10.83
CA LYS A 58 3.64 3.49 11.30
C LYS A 58 2.99 4.72 10.67
N ASN A 59 2.62 4.66 9.39
CA ASN A 59 1.91 5.74 8.71
C ASN A 59 0.44 5.86 9.18
N ARG A 60 -0.14 4.79 9.73
CA ARG A 60 -1.48 4.78 10.34
C ARG A 60 -1.49 5.20 11.82
N ALA A 61 -0.34 5.21 12.49
CA ALA A 61 -0.25 5.59 13.90
C ALA A 61 -0.41 7.11 14.08
N MET A 62 -1.24 7.52 15.05
CA MET A 62 -1.32 8.92 15.50
C MET A 62 0.07 9.42 15.91
N GLY A 63 0.47 10.62 15.49
CA GLY A 63 1.76 11.18 15.88
C GLY A 63 2.25 12.38 15.08
N ILE A 64 3.43 12.87 15.48
CA ILE A 64 4.14 13.98 14.86
C ILE A 64 5.24 13.41 13.95
N GLN A 65 5.22 13.73 12.66
CA GLN A 65 6.29 13.37 11.72
C GLN A 65 6.95 14.62 11.14
N THR A 66 8.28 14.67 11.17
CA THR A 66 9.05 15.70 10.46
C THR A 66 9.40 15.17 9.07
N ILE A 67 8.88 15.80 8.02
CA ILE A 67 9.19 15.48 6.62
C ILE A 67 10.04 16.58 5.99
N THR A 68 10.87 16.23 5.02
CA THR A 68 11.61 17.19 4.20
C THR A 68 10.78 17.49 2.95
N ARG A 69 10.42 18.76 2.73
CA ARG A 69 9.71 19.18 1.51
C ARG A 69 10.64 19.20 0.29
N PRO A 70 10.09 19.19 -0.94
CA PRO A 70 10.90 19.26 -2.18
C PRO A 70 11.81 20.50 -2.24
N ASN A 71 11.48 21.56 -1.52
CA ASN A 71 12.28 22.77 -1.39
C ASN A 71 13.40 22.67 -0.32
N GLY A 72 13.63 21.48 0.25
CA GLY A 72 14.64 21.23 1.29
C GLY A 72 14.26 21.70 2.69
N GLN A 73 13.09 22.31 2.89
CA GLN A 73 12.67 22.80 4.21
C GLN A 73 11.96 21.71 5.02
N PRO A 74 12.22 21.60 6.34
CA PRO A 74 11.47 20.69 7.19
C PRO A 74 10.00 21.14 7.32
N ALA A 75 9.10 20.17 7.46
CA ALA A 75 7.70 20.38 7.77
C ALA A 75 7.28 19.40 8.87
N ILE A 76 6.59 19.91 9.88
CA ILE A 76 6.02 19.08 10.95
C ILE A 76 4.59 18.73 10.53
N VAL A 77 4.33 17.44 10.35
CA VAL A 77 3.02 16.89 10.00
C VAL A 77 2.43 16.24 11.24
N TYR A 78 1.23 16.68 11.61
CA TYR A 78 0.44 16.06 12.67
C TYR A 78 -0.54 15.09 12.01
N SER A 79 -0.42 13.81 12.34
CA SER A 79 -1.34 12.77 11.87
C SER A 79 -2.24 12.34 13.02
N THR A 80 -3.55 12.47 12.82
CA THR A 80 -4.57 11.81 13.64
C THR A 80 -4.88 10.47 12.96
N GLY A 81 -4.14 9.42 13.31
CA GLY A 81 -4.26 8.06 12.77
C GLY A 81 -5.70 7.64 12.44
N ASN A 82 -5.90 7.20 11.20
CA ASN A 82 -7.20 6.88 10.60
C ASN A 82 -7.80 5.53 11.04
N GLY A 83 -7.49 5.03 12.24
CA GLY A 83 -7.97 3.73 12.70
C GLY A 83 -9.50 3.65 12.80
N GLU A 84 -10.14 4.76 13.16
CA GLU A 84 -11.60 4.87 13.30
C GLU A 84 -12.31 4.95 11.94
N ASP A 85 -11.68 5.58 10.94
CA ASP A 85 -12.23 5.70 9.59
C ASP A 85 -12.27 4.37 8.83
N GLU A 86 -11.28 3.50 9.02
CA GLU A 86 -11.25 2.18 8.39
C GLU A 86 -12.32 1.24 8.98
N ALA A 87 -12.47 1.24 10.31
CA ALA A 87 -13.53 0.46 10.98
C ALA A 87 -14.93 0.97 10.60
N ARG A 88 -15.10 2.29 10.51
CA ARG A 88 -16.35 2.92 10.05
C ARG A 88 -16.66 2.57 8.60
N LYS A 89 -15.69 2.64 7.69
CA LYS A 89 -15.85 2.25 6.28
C LYS A 89 -16.19 0.76 6.14
N ALA A 90 -15.52 -0.12 6.88
CA ALA A 90 -15.83 -1.55 6.86
C ALA A 90 -17.29 -1.82 7.28
N HIS A 91 -17.77 -1.12 8.30
CA HIS A 91 -19.17 -1.21 8.73
C HIS A 91 -20.16 -0.59 7.73
N GLU A 92 -19.79 0.51 7.05
CA GLU A 92 -20.59 1.11 5.97
C GLU A 92 -20.70 0.14 4.77
N HIS A 93 -19.61 -0.51 4.37
CA HIS A 93 -19.63 -1.53 3.31
C HIS A 93 -20.48 -2.75 3.67
N GLN A 94 -20.45 -3.19 4.93
CA GLN A 94 -21.30 -4.29 5.38
C GLN A 94 -22.79 -3.94 5.28
N LYS A 95 -23.17 -2.71 5.68
CA LYS A 95 -24.55 -2.21 5.53
C LYS A 95 -24.98 -2.15 4.08
N GLU A 96 -24.09 -1.69 3.20
CA GLU A 96 -24.35 -1.63 1.76
C GLU A 96 -24.60 -3.03 1.18
N GLN A 97 -23.74 -4.01 1.51
CA GLN A 97 -23.92 -5.40 1.06
C GLN A 97 -25.24 -5.99 1.57
N GLN A 98 -25.60 -5.74 2.84
CA GLN A 98 -26.86 -6.17 3.42
C GLN A 98 -28.07 -5.52 2.72
N ALA A 99 -27.99 -4.23 2.39
CA ALA A 99 -29.02 -3.53 1.65
C ALA A 99 -29.21 -4.12 0.25
N TRP A 100 -28.11 -4.36 -0.47
CA TRP A 100 -28.16 -5.04 -1.78
C TRP A 100 -28.75 -6.44 -1.67
N GLU A 101 -28.42 -7.20 -0.62
CA GLU A 101 -29.00 -8.51 -0.39
C GLU A 101 -30.51 -8.47 -0.17
N MET A 102 -31.02 -7.50 0.61
CA MET A 102 -32.46 -7.32 0.79
C MET A 102 -33.15 -7.02 -0.55
N LEU A 103 -32.52 -6.19 -1.39
CA LEU A 103 -33.05 -5.83 -2.71
C LEU A 103 -33.07 -7.00 -3.69
N ARG A 104 -32.20 -8.01 -3.56
CA ARG A 104 -32.21 -9.21 -4.41
C ARG A 104 -33.54 -9.98 -4.36
N HIS A 105 -34.30 -9.85 -3.27
CA HIS A 105 -35.57 -10.55 -3.08
C HIS A 105 -36.79 -9.71 -3.49
N LEU A 106 -36.58 -8.48 -3.97
CA LEU A 106 -37.64 -7.59 -4.41
C LEU A 106 -37.93 -7.81 -5.90
N ILE A 107 -39.15 -8.25 -6.20
CA ILE A 107 -39.64 -8.41 -7.58
C ILE A 107 -40.40 -7.14 -7.96
N VAL A 108 -39.86 -6.38 -8.91
CA VAL A 108 -40.54 -5.19 -9.48
C VAL A 108 -41.52 -5.68 -10.55
N ASP A 109 -42.82 -5.56 -10.29
CA ASP A 109 -43.86 -5.89 -11.25
C ASP A 109 -44.13 -4.70 -12.18
N THR A 110 -43.58 -4.76 -13.41
CA THR A 110 -43.70 -3.72 -14.42
C THR A 110 -44.96 -3.85 -15.29
N ARG A 111 -45.86 -4.80 -15.00
CA ARG A 111 -47.01 -5.08 -15.87
C ARG A 111 -48.08 -3.97 -15.86
N ARG A 112 -48.11 -3.11 -14.83
CA ARG A 112 -49.04 -1.96 -14.78
C ARG A 112 -48.69 -0.83 -15.75
N ASP A 113 -47.42 -0.69 -16.13
CA ASP A 113 -46.96 0.44 -16.94
C ASP A 113 -47.38 0.33 -18.42
N SER A 114 -47.83 -0.86 -18.85
CA SER A 114 -48.23 -1.13 -20.24
C SER A 114 -49.72 -0.87 -20.54
N VAL A 115 -50.55 -0.63 -19.51
CA VAL A 115 -52.00 -0.44 -19.68
C VAL A 115 -52.35 1.01 -20.02
N GLU A 116 -51.48 1.97 -19.70
CA GLU A 116 -51.76 3.40 -19.86
C GLU A 116 -51.27 3.97 -21.21
N SER A 117 -50.42 3.25 -21.95
CA SER A 117 -49.88 3.72 -23.26
C SER A 117 -50.70 3.33 -24.48
N SER A 118 -51.86 2.69 -24.31
CA SER A 118 -52.76 2.27 -25.41
C SER A 118 -54.09 3.04 -25.47
N THR A 119 -54.22 4.12 -24.71
CA THR A 119 -55.36 5.05 -24.79
C THR A 119 -54.88 6.48 -25.00
N GLU A 120 -54.22 6.72 -26.13
CA GLU A 120 -54.15 8.05 -26.79
C GLU A 120 -54.18 7.87 -28.31
#